data_AF-A0A6J4U9C7-F1
#
_entry.id   AF-A0A6J4U9C7-F1
#
_cell.length_a   1.000
_cell.length_b   1.000
_cell.length_c   1.000
_cell.angle_alpha   90.00
_cell.angle_beta   90.00
_cell.angle_gamma   90.00
#
_symmetry.space_group_name_H-M   'P 1'
#
loop_
_entity.id
_entity.type
_entity.pdbx_description
1 polymer ?
#
loop_
_entity_poly.entity_id
_entity_poly.type
_entity_poly.pdbx_seq_one_letter_code
_entity_poly.pdbx_strand_id
1 'polypeptide(L)'
;MTAPDRTAARPESGAVPAAVTAPSEEAALPIRFPADGLVPAIVQDAETRDVLMVGFMDRTALAATRATGRVHFWSRSRGKLWRKGETSGHEQIVAEIRVNCEQNSLLVLARQVGAVCHDGYPTCYYRRLEPDGTLTTVRERAFDPQVVYGNGSVTAPDSRAGEAGPDAEPPAGGGSSRDARLEEATRALFGAYAHLRDQDLAAVSSTSGRLRGAGGDLAPRVADELQELAGALDGSHVHHGRDQDVPLEAGQVLYWLMLVALRAGATWEQVRPDRALATADGAAGQGGEGREGREGREGRAGPSAETVARVLRADAAAWALASRAGAVAARCHATIALVGQACRAASVDPLAVAEADLVELRTRPYLAAYFAGPADPPA
;
A
#
# COMPACT_ATOMS: atom_id res chain seq x y z
N MET A 1 55.76 39.68 -39.41
CA MET A 1 54.38 39.77 -39.90
C MET A 1 54.30 39.01 -41.21
N THR A 2 53.85 37.76 -41.16
CA THR A 2 53.50 36.97 -42.35
C THR A 2 52.68 35.79 -41.86
N ALA A 3 51.40 35.77 -42.25
CA ALA A 3 50.43 34.75 -41.88
C ALA A 3 50.77 33.40 -42.54
N PRO A 4 50.47 32.25 -41.90
CA PRO A 4 50.47 30.99 -42.60
C PRO A 4 49.12 30.74 -43.30
N ASP A 5 49.31 30.38 -44.55
CA ASP A 5 48.42 29.83 -45.56
C ASP A 5 47.44 28.75 -45.04
N ARG A 6 46.16 28.93 -45.32
CA ARG A 6 45.10 27.94 -45.05
C ARG A 6 44.87 27.11 -46.32
N THR A 7 45.63 26.05 -46.46
CA THR A 7 45.35 24.99 -47.43
C THR A 7 44.18 24.14 -46.91
N ALA A 8 43.06 24.19 -47.63
CA ALA A 8 41.86 23.42 -47.33
C ALA A 8 42.06 21.94 -47.66
N ALA A 9 42.13 21.09 -46.64
CA ALA A 9 42.00 19.65 -46.78
C ALA A 9 40.51 19.27 -46.86
N ARG A 10 40.12 18.56 -47.93
CA ARG A 10 38.82 17.89 -48.06
C ARG A 10 38.68 16.84 -46.96
N PRO A 11 37.56 16.75 -46.23
CA PRO A 11 37.33 15.59 -45.38
C PRO A 11 37.02 14.39 -46.26
N GLU A 12 37.79 13.32 -46.05
CA GLU A 12 37.57 12.02 -46.65
C GLU A 12 36.24 11.43 -46.18
N SER A 13 35.61 10.72 -47.11
CA SER A 13 34.39 9.93 -46.98
C SER A 13 34.45 9.02 -45.74
N GLY A 14 33.89 9.49 -44.63
CA GLY A 14 33.62 8.68 -43.44
C GLY A 14 32.62 7.58 -43.79
N ALA A 15 33.08 6.33 -43.69
CA ALA A 15 32.29 5.13 -43.84
C ALA A 15 30.97 5.24 -43.07
N VAL A 16 29.87 4.92 -43.76
CA VAL A 16 28.56 4.71 -43.16
C VAL A 16 28.74 3.61 -42.11
N PRO A 17 28.43 3.83 -40.81
CA PRO A 17 28.53 2.76 -39.84
C PRO A 17 27.57 1.65 -40.27
N ALA A 18 28.12 0.45 -40.41
CA ALA A 18 27.38 -0.76 -40.70
C ALA A 18 26.17 -0.87 -39.76
N ALA A 19 25.04 -1.26 -40.35
CA ALA A 19 23.80 -1.51 -39.65
C ALA A 19 24.07 -2.23 -38.33
N VAL A 20 23.58 -1.65 -37.23
CA VAL A 20 23.53 -2.31 -35.93
C VAL A 20 22.70 -3.58 -36.12
N THR A 21 23.40 -4.71 -36.24
CA THR A 21 22.79 -6.03 -36.26
C THR A 21 22.04 -6.19 -34.94
N ALA A 22 20.74 -6.48 -35.02
CA ALA A 22 19.95 -6.88 -33.88
C ALA A 22 20.67 -8.05 -33.16
N PRO A 23 20.82 -8.01 -31.82
CA PRO A 23 21.47 -9.11 -31.12
C PRO A 23 20.63 -10.37 -31.28
N SER A 24 21.30 -11.46 -31.68
CA SER A 24 20.77 -12.81 -31.82
C SER A 24 20.19 -13.35 -30.51
N GLU A 25 19.25 -14.30 -30.61
CA GLU A 25 18.62 -15.02 -29.50
C GLU A 25 19.66 -15.53 -28.47
N GLU A 26 19.43 -15.17 -27.20
CA GLU A 26 20.11 -15.68 -25.99
C GLU A 26 21.65 -15.62 -25.93
N ALA A 27 22.20 -14.42 -25.72
CA ALA A 27 23.48 -14.33 -25.02
C ALA A 27 23.33 -14.96 -23.62
N ALA A 28 23.91 -16.14 -23.43
CA ALA A 28 23.85 -16.90 -22.18
C ALA A 28 24.25 -16.01 -20.99
N LEU A 29 23.33 -15.86 -20.02
CA LEU A 29 23.59 -15.14 -18.78
C LEU A 29 24.86 -15.70 -18.11
N PRO A 30 25.85 -14.86 -17.74
CA PRO A 30 27.10 -15.30 -17.12
C PRO A 30 26.91 -15.65 -15.63
N ILE A 31 25.93 -16.50 -15.36
CA ILE A 31 25.55 -17.00 -14.04
C ILE A 31 25.76 -18.52 -14.03
N ARG A 32 26.49 -18.99 -13.02
CA ARG A 32 26.78 -20.40 -12.76
C ARG A 32 25.69 -20.97 -11.87
N PHE A 33 24.66 -21.51 -12.50
CA PHE A 33 23.65 -22.28 -11.80
C PHE A 33 24.24 -23.62 -11.34
N PRO A 34 24.12 -23.99 -10.05
CA PRO A 34 24.55 -25.29 -9.55
C PRO A 34 23.68 -26.43 -10.09
N ALA A 35 23.97 -27.68 -9.69
CA ALA A 35 23.32 -28.87 -10.23
C ALA A 35 21.78 -28.90 -10.05
N ASP A 36 21.27 -28.26 -8.99
CA ASP A 36 19.84 -28.11 -8.74
C ASP A 36 19.19 -26.95 -9.54
N GLY A 37 19.98 -26.19 -10.29
CA GLY A 37 19.52 -25.12 -11.15
C GLY A 37 19.18 -23.82 -10.43
N LEU A 38 19.55 -23.64 -9.16
CA LEU A 38 19.10 -22.51 -8.34
C LEU A 38 20.25 -21.69 -7.76
N VAL A 39 20.19 -20.37 -7.91
CA VAL A 39 21.10 -19.44 -7.24
C VAL A 39 20.39 -18.66 -6.14
N PRO A 40 21.03 -18.39 -4.99
CA PRO A 40 20.49 -17.46 -4.01
C PRO A 40 20.47 -16.04 -4.58
N ALA A 41 19.35 -15.36 -4.36
CA ALA A 41 19.12 -13.97 -4.67
C ALA A 41 18.82 -13.21 -3.39
N ILE A 42 19.76 -12.39 -2.94
CA ILE A 42 19.58 -11.44 -1.86
C ILE A 42 18.86 -10.23 -2.43
N VAL A 43 17.75 -9.82 -1.82
CA VAL A 43 17.06 -8.56 -2.15
C VAL A 43 17.41 -7.54 -1.08
N GLN A 44 17.90 -6.39 -1.51
CA GLN A 44 18.23 -5.25 -0.67
C GLN A 44 17.45 -4.03 -1.15
N ASP A 45 16.99 -3.19 -0.22
CA ASP A 45 16.34 -1.95 -0.57
C ASP A 45 17.33 -1.01 -1.28
N ALA A 46 16.91 -0.46 -2.41
CA ALA A 46 17.78 0.39 -3.24
C ALA A 46 18.14 1.72 -2.54
N GLU A 47 17.28 2.21 -1.64
CA GLU A 47 17.42 3.48 -0.94
C GLU A 47 18.00 3.28 0.46
N THR A 48 17.35 2.50 1.32
CA THR A 48 17.76 2.35 2.73
C THR A 48 18.94 1.42 2.91
N ARG A 49 19.22 0.58 1.90
CA ARG A 49 20.22 -0.51 1.96
C ARG A 49 19.90 -1.60 2.98
N ASP A 50 18.68 -1.65 3.52
CA ASP A 50 18.25 -2.78 4.33
C ASP A 50 18.21 -4.05 3.49
N VAL A 51 18.75 -5.15 4.03
CA VAL A 51 18.51 -6.47 3.43
C VAL A 51 17.06 -6.86 3.70
N LEU A 52 16.30 -7.08 2.64
CA LEU A 52 14.87 -7.31 2.69
C LEU A 52 14.56 -8.80 2.86
N MET A 53 15.09 -9.64 1.98
CA MET A 53 14.85 -11.08 2.00
C MET A 53 15.89 -11.82 1.16
N VAL A 54 15.93 -13.15 1.30
CA VAL A 54 16.63 -14.04 0.38
C VAL A 54 15.61 -14.98 -0.24
N GLY A 55 15.70 -15.15 -1.56
CA GLY A 55 14.99 -16.17 -2.31
C GLY A 55 15.95 -16.93 -3.23
N PHE A 56 15.41 -17.86 -4.02
CA PHE A 56 16.17 -18.61 -5.02
C PHE A 56 15.63 -18.29 -6.40
N MET A 57 16.51 -18.17 -7.39
CA MET A 57 16.16 -17.97 -8.79
C MET A 57 16.76 -19.09 -9.63
N ASP A 58 15.96 -19.65 -10.54
CA ASP A 58 16.44 -20.44 -11.67
C ASP A 58 16.69 -19.52 -12.89
N ARG A 59 17.09 -20.09 -14.03
CA ARG A 59 17.26 -19.31 -15.27
C ARG A 59 15.99 -18.57 -15.66
N THR A 60 14.83 -19.22 -15.52
CA THR A 60 13.52 -18.66 -15.89
C THR A 60 13.17 -17.47 -15.01
N ALA A 61 13.35 -17.58 -13.69
CA ALA A 61 13.08 -16.49 -12.75
C ALA A 61 13.99 -15.29 -12.98
N LEU A 62 15.28 -15.51 -13.26
CA LEU A 62 16.19 -14.43 -13.59
C LEU A 62 15.83 -13.75 -14.91
N ALA A 63 15.50 -14.53 -15.94
CA ALA A 63 15.05 -14.00 -17.23
C ALA A 63 13.76 -13.16 -17.07
N ALA A 64 12.75 -13.69 -16.37
CA ALA A 64 11.50 -12.97 -16.08
C ALA A 64 11.74 -11.69 -15.26
N THR A 65 12.66 -11.74 -14.29
CA THR A 65 13.03 -10.58 -13.49
C THR A 65 13.63 -9.46 -14.35
N ARG A 66 14.55 -9.80 -15.25
CA ARG A 66 15.15 -8.83 -16.19
C ARG A 66 14.12 -8.28 -17.19
N ALA A 67 13.24 -9.14 -17.69
CA ALA A 67 12.24 -8.76 -18.69
C ALA A 67 11.16 -7.83 -18.12
N THR A 68 10.70 -8.10 -16.89
CA THR A 68 9.56 -7.38 -16.29
C THR A 68 9.97 -6.21 -15.40
N GLY A 69 11.23 -6.15 -14.96
CA GLY A 69 11.68 -5.23 -13.92
C GLY A 69 11.05 -5.52 -12.55
N ARG A 70 10.44 -6.68 -12.35
CA ARG A 70 9.84 -7.13 -11.07
C ARG A 70 10.56 -8.38 -10.57
N VAL A 71 10.80 -8.49 -9.27
CA VAL A 71 11.50 -9.66 -8.73
C VAL A 71 10.64 -10.92 -8.83
N HIS A 72 11.16 -11.92 -9.53
CA HIS A 72 10.59 -13.27 -9.62
C HIS A 72 11.50 -14.26 -8.93
N PHE A 73 10.91 -15.26 -8.30
CA PHE A 73 11.64 -16.32 -7.61
C PHE A 73 11.17 -17.69 -8.07
N TRP A 74 12.01 -18.69 -7.88
CA TRP A 74 11.63 -20.09 -7.96
C TRP A 74 11.25 -20.61 -6.57
N SER A 75 10.02 -21.10 -6.41
CA SER A 75 9.57 -21.71 -5.16
C SER A 75 10.01 -23.16 -5.12
N ARG A 76 11.03 -23.47 -4.32
CA ARG A 76 11.57 -24.84 -4.17
C ARG A 76 10.52 -25.86 -3.72
N SER A 77 9.64 -25.46 -2.80
CA SER A 77 8.57 -26.33 -2.28
C SER A 77 7.43 -26.55 -3.28
N ARG A 78 7.11 -25.54 -4.09
CA ARG A 78 6.00 -25.62 -5.06
C ARG A 78 6.46 -26.01 -6.47
N GLY A 79 7.77 -26.12 -6.70
CA GLY A 79 8.36 -26.43 -8.00
C GLY A 79 7.92 -25.48 -9.11
N LYS A 80 7.68 -24.19 -8.80
CA LYS A 80 7.17 -23.22 -9.77
C LYS A 80 7.70 -21.81 -9.59
N LEU A 81 7.72 -21.07 -10.69
CA LEU A 81 7.95 -19.64 -10.74
C LEU A 81 6.85 -18.89 -9.96
N TRP A 82 7.22 -17.80 -9.27
CA TRP A 82 6.26 -16.87 -8.69
C TRP A 82 6.83 -15.45 -8.66
N ARG A 83 5.97 -14.45 -8.83
CA ARG A 83 6.37 -13.04 -8.72
C ARG A 83 6.18 -12.55 -7.28
N LYS A 84 7.17 -11.87 -6.69
CA LYS A 84 6.99 -11.29 -5.35
C LYS A 84 5.88 -10.26 -5.39
N GLY A 85 4.86 -10.46 -4.54
CA GLY A 85 3.70 -9.59 -4.47
C GLY A 85 2.59 -9.91 -5.47
N GLU A 86 2.67 -11.01 -6.23
CA GLU A 86 1.62 -11.42 -7.17
C GLU A 86 0.24 -11.52 -6.51
N THR A 87 0.19 -12.09 -5.30
CA THR A 87 -1.06 -12.23 -4.53
C THR A 87 -1.31 -11.05 -3.59
N SER A 88 -0.26 -10.52 -2.93
CA SER A 88 -0.42 -9.50 -1.89
C SER A 88 -0.29 -8.06 -2.39
N GLY A 89 0.06 -7.83 -3.66
CA GLY A 89 0.43 -6.52 -4.20
C GLY A 89 1.76 -5.97 -3.67
N HIS A 90 2.42 -6.65 -2.73
CA HIS A 90 3.68 -6.19 -2.13
C HIS A 90 4.88 -6.54 -3.02
N GLU A 91 5.03 -5.79 -4.11
CA GLU A 91 5.99 -6.07 -5.16
C GLU A 91 7.40 -5.54 -4.87
N GLN A 92 8.38 -6.05 -5.62
CA GLN A 92 9.76 -5.58 -5.60
C GLN A 92 10.14 -5.16 -7.01
N ILE A 93 10.46 -3.87 -7.18
CA ILE A 93 10.83 -3.29 -8.47
C ILE A 93 12.34 -3.25 -8.56
N VAL A 94 12.91 -3.92 -9.56
CA VAL A 94 14.35 -4.03 -9.76
C VAL A 94 14.91 -2.66 -10.14
N ALA A 95 15.87 -2.19 -9.35
CA ALA A 95 16.72 -1.05 -9.69
C ALA A 95 18.05 -1.50 -10.28
N GLU A 96 18.66 -2.55 -9.70
CA GLU A 96 19.95 -3.08 -10.11
C GLU A 96 20.03 -4.58 -9.80
N ILE A 97 20.75 -5.35 -10.62
CA ILE A 97 21.13 -6.74 -10.31
C ILE A 97 22.65 -6.83 -10.37
N ARG A 98 23.25 -7.19 -9.24
CA ARG A 98 24.68 -7.46 -9.09
C ARG A 98 24.93 -8.96 -8.98
N VAL A 99 26.11 -9.38 -9.40
CA VAL A 99 26.54 -10.78 -9.42
C VAL A 99 27.82 -10.86 -8.60
N ASN A 100 27.95 -11.87 -7.73
CA ASN A 100 29.18 -12.06 -6.96
C ASN A 100 30.35 -12.53 -7.84
N CYS A 101 31.57 -12.58 -7.27
CA CYS A 101 32.79 -12.97 -7.98
C CYS A 101 32.75 -14.39 -8.55
N GLU A 102 32.05 -15.32 -7.90
CA GLU A 102 31.90 -16.71 -8.36
C GLU A 102 30.73 -16.91 -9.32
N GLN A 103 29.96 -15.86 -9.60
CA GLN A 103 28.80 -15.89 -10.49
C GLN A 103 27.68 -16.85 -10.06
N ASN A 104 27.64 -17.23 -8.79
CA ASN A 104 26.72 -18.23 -8.24
C ASN A 104 25.72 -17.63 -7.23
N SER A 105 25.69 -16.30 -7.07
CA SER A 105 24.67 -15.60 -6.29
C SER A 105 24.39 -14.21 -6.83
N LEU A 106 23.21 -13.69 -6.52
CA LEU A 106 22.71 -12.39 -6.98
C LEU A 106 22.44 -11.47 -5.80
N LEU A 107 22.76 -10.19 -5.96
CA LEU A 107 22.26 -9.11 -5.12
C LEU A 107 21.35 -8.23 -5.97
N VAL A 108 20.07 -8.24 -5.67
CA VAL A 108 19.04 -7.45 -6.33
C VAL A 108 18.76 -6.22 -5.49
N LEU A 109 19.14 -5.03 -5.97
CA LEU A 109 18.65 -3.79 -5.41
C LEU A 109 17.24 -3.56 -5.94
N ALA A 110 16.28 -3.44 -5.03
CA ALA A 110 14.89 -3.25 -5.39
C ALA A 110 14.25 -2.13 -4.58
N ARG A 111 13.31 -1.41 -5.19
CA ARG A 111 12.36 -0.57 -4.46
C ARG A 111 11.20 -1.45 -3.99
N GLN A 112 11.01 -1.58 -2.69
CA GLN A 112 9.89 -2.33 -2.13
C GLN A 112 8.59 -1.53 -2.26
N VAL A 113 7.51 -2.20 -2.67
CA VAL A 113 6.14 -1.70 -2.63
C VAL A 113 5.38 -2.52 -1.59
N GLY A 114 4.68 -1.87 -0.66
CA GLY A 114 4.11 -2.55 0.50
C GLY A 114 5.22 -3.16 1.37
N ALA A 115 4.96 -4.29 2.01
CA ALA A 115 5.93 -4.88 2.93
C ALA A 115 6.48 -6.23 2.48
N VAL A 116 7.72 -6.47 2.85
CA VAL A 116 8.51 -7.61 2.36
C VAL A 116 7.99 -8.91 2.94
N CYS A 117 7.85 -8.94 4.26
CA CYS A 117 7.56 -10.14 5.01
C CYS A 117 6.07 -10.39 5.06
N HIS A 118 5.66 -11.65 4.92
CA HIS A 118 4.26 -12.02 5.11
C HIS A 118 3.80 -11.75 6.54
N ASP A 119 4.73 -11.76 7.52
CA ASP A 119 4.49 -11.43 8.93
C ASP A 119 4.30 -9.94 9.20
N GLY A 120 4.22 -9.11 8.16
CA GLY A 120 3.93 -7.71 8.33
C GLY A 120 5.14 -6.79 8.24
N TYR A 121 6.35 -7.34 8.36
CA TYR A 121 7.55 -6.54 8.57
C TYR A 121 8.15 -5.97 7.27
N PRO A 122 8.83 -4.82 7.34
CA PRO A 122 9.51 -4.20 6.21
C PRO A 122 10.73 -5.00 5.72
N THR A 123 11.18 -5.99 6.49
CA THR A 123 12.21 -6.96 6.12
C THR A 123 11.88 -8.31 6.76
N CYS A 124 12.26 -9.41 6.12
CA CYS A 124 12.26 -10.74 6.74
C CYS A 124 13.25 -10.84 7.92
N TYR A 125 14.22 -9.93 8.01
CA TYR A 125 15.24 -9.86 9.07
C TYR A 125 14.78 -8.99 10.25
N TYR A 126 13.52 -9.15 10.68
CA TYR A 126 12.93 -8.37 11.77
C TYR A 126 13.26 -8.90 13.17
N ARG A 127 13.99 -10.02 13.28
CA ARG A 127 14.39 -10.65 14.56
C ARG A 127 15.91 -10.64 14.72
N ARG A 128 16.37 -10.48 15.96
CA ARG A 128 17.77 -10.64 16.39
C ARG A 128 17.91 -11.89 17.26
N LEU A 129 18.97 -12.66 17.01
CA LEU A 129 19.38 -13.76 17.86
C LEU A 129 20.16 -13.21 19.06
N GLU A 130 19.67 -13.46 20.27
CA GLU A 130 20.32 -13.05 21.52
C GLU A 130 21.36 -14.11 21.97
N PRO A 131 22.33 -13.76 22.84
CA PRO A 131 23.36 -14.69 23.31
C PRO A 131 22.82 -15.95 24.01
N ASP A 132 21.62 -15.88 24.59
CA ASP A 132 20.93 -16.99 25.24
C ASP A 132 20.15 -17.89 24.26
N GLY A 133 20.17 -17.57 22.96
CA GLY A 133 19.48 -18.30 21.90
C GLY A 133 18.05 -17.85 21.64
N THR A 134 17.53 -16.86 22.37
CA THR A 134 16.18 -16.31 22.14
C THR A 134 16.14 -15.37 20.93
N LEU A 135 14.93 -15.16 20.38
CA LEU A 135 14.71 -14.24 19.25
C LEU A 135 13.92 -13.02 19.68
N THR A 136 14.53 -11.84 19.57
CA THR A 136 13.88 -10.55 19.88
C THR A 136 13.44 -9.85 18.60
N THR A 137 12.22 -9.30 18.56
CA THR A 137 11.78 -8.46 17.42
C THR A 137 12.46 -7.09 17.50
N VAL A 138 13.16 -6.70 16.43
CA VAL A 138 13.98 -5.48 16.32
C VAL A 138 13.57 -4.57 15.16
N ARG A 139 12.46 -4.88 14.49
CA ARG A 139 11.83 -4.02 13.49
C ARG A 139 10.36 -3.87 13.82
N GLU A 140 9.83 -2.69 13.56
CA GLU A 140 8.40 -2.42 13.68
C GLU A 140 7.63 -3.12 12.54
N ARG A 141 6.44 -3.61 12.86
CA ARG A 141 5.58 -4.32 11.91
C ARG A 141 4.84 -3.28 11.05
N ALA A 142 4.95 -3.40 9.73
CA ALA A 142 4.33 -2.48 8.78
C ALA A 142 2.88 -2.84 8.39
N PHE A 143 2.43 -4.10 8.57
CA PHE A 143 1.03 -4.53 8.39
C PHE A 143 0.68 -5.82 9.16
N ASP A 144 -0.60 -6.21 9.27
CA ASP A 144 -1.00 -7.49 9.88
C ASP A 144 -1.13 -8.64 8.85
N PRO A 145 -0.45 -9.79 9.02
CA PRO A 145 -0.51 -10.96 8.12
C PRO A 145 -1.88 -11.57 7.96
N GLN A 146 -2.65 -11.65 9.04
CA GLN A 146 -3.97 -12.26 9.04
C GLN A 146 -4.94 -11.42 8.21
N VAL A 147 -4.70 -10.12 8.13
CA VAL A 147 -5.46 -9.18 7.30
C VAL A 147 -5.13 -9.30 5.81
N VAL A 148 -3.90 -9.71 5.45
CA VAL A 148 -3.43 -9.74 4.04
C VAL A 148 -3.48 -11.15 3.43
N TYR A 149 -3.31 -12.21 4.22
CA TYR A 149 -3.29 -13.60 3.77
C TYR A 149 -4.42 -14.46 4.35
N GLY A 150 -5.26 -13.90 5.24
CA GLY A 150 -6.35 -14.59 5.93
C GLY A 150 -7.57 -14.84 5.04
N ASN A 151 -7.39 -15.71 4.05
CA ASN A 151 -8.38 -16.68 3.59
C ASN A 151 -7.62 -17.75 2.77
N GLY A 152 -6.99 -18.69 3.49
CA GLY A 152 -6.37 -19.86 2.90
C GLY A 152 -4.97 -20.17 3.43
N SER A 153 -4.86 -20.69 4.65
CA SER A 153 -3.73 -21.56 5.00
C SER A 153 -4.13 -23.01 4.81
N VAL A 154 -3.64 -23.61 3.73
CA VAL A 154 -3.43 -25.05 3.59
C VAL A 154 -2.50 -25.47 4.73
N THR A 155 -3.00 -26.25 5.69
CA THR A 155 -2.16 -27.08 6.54
C THR A 155 -2.08 -28.47 5.92
N ALA A 156 -0.85 -28.94 5.69
CA ALA A 156 -0.57 -30.34 5.37
C ALA A 156 -0.98 -31.24 6.57
N PRO A 157 -1.26 -32.52 6.34
CA PRO A 157 -2.13 -33.32 7.21
C PRO A 157 -1.38 -33.73 8.47
N ASP A 158 -1.98 -33.49 9.63
CA ASP A 158 -1.69 -34.28 10.81
C ASP A 158 -2.87 -35.19 11.13
N SER A 159 -2.54 -36.46 11.20
CA SER A 159 -3.40 -37.59 11.48
C SER A 159 -4.01 -37.48 12.88
N ARG A 160 -5.34 -37.44 12.96
CA ARG A 160 -6.18 -38.18 13.91
C ARG A 160 -7.65 -37.81 13.68
N ALA A 161 -8.37 -38.76 13.10
CA ALA A 161 -9.82 -38.75 13.07
C ALA A 161 -10.36 -38.94 14.50
N GLY A 162 -11.23 -38.04 14.92
CA GLY A 162 -12.13 -38.21 16.07
C GLY A 162 -13.50 -37.72 15.62
N GLU A 163 -14.47 -38.62 15.67
CA GLU A 163 -15.80 -38.54 15.06
C GLU A 163 -16.65 -37.39 15.60
N ALA A 164 -17.38 -36.70 14.70
CA ALA A 164 -18.39 -35.70 15.04
C ALA A 164 -19.72 -36.39 15.38
N GLY A 165 -20.28 -36.07 16.54
CA GLY A 165 -21.68 -36.38 16.88
C GLY A 165 -22.62 -35.30 16.32
N PRO A 166 -23.83 -35.67 15.85
CA PRO A 166 -24.84 -34.72 15.40
C PRO A 166 -25.57 -34.18 16.64
N ASP A 167 -25.60 -32.86 16.81
CA ASP A 167 -26.62 -32.07 17.54
C ASP A 167 -25.97 -30.75 17.99
N ALA A 168 -25.90 -29.78 17.07
CA ALA A 168 -25.70 -28.39 17.42
C ALA A 168 -26.64 -27.54 16.55
N GLU A 169 -27.68 -27.00 17.18
CA GLU A 169 -28.60 -26.02 16.59
C GLU A 169 -27.84 -24.79 16.05
N PRO A 170 -28.36 -24.11 15.01
CA PRO A 170 -27.69 -22.97 14.41
C PRO A 170 -27.80 -21.74 15.34
N PRO A 171 -26.70 -20.99 15.58
CA PRO A 171 -26.79 -19.73 16.32
C PRO A 171 -27.41 -18.62 15.44
N ALA A 172 -28.31 -17.87 16.06
CA ALA A 172 -29.02 -16.73 15.50
C ALA A 172 -28.17 -15.44 15.45
N GLY A 173 -28.37 -14.62 14.42
CA GLY A 173 -28.09 -13.17 14.42
C GLY A 173 -26.69 -12.72 13.98
N GLY A 174 -26.43 -12.67 12.66
CA GLY A 174 -25.20 -12.14 12.09
C GLY A 174 -25.17 -10.61 12.00
N GLY A 175 -24.62 -9.94 13.02
CA GLY A 175 -24.15 -8.57 12.91
C GLY A 175 -22.77 -8.54 12.23
N SER A 176 -22.63 -7.80 11.13
CA SER A 176 -21.33 -7.61 10.45
C SER A 176 -20.32 -6.94 11.39
N SER A 177 -19.08 -7.42 11.42
CA SER A 177 -18.02 -6.85 12.28
C SER A 177 -17.75 -5.38 11.92
N ARG A 178 -17.26 -4.58 12.87
CA ARG A 178 -16.91 -3.17 12.61
C ARG A 178 -15.99 -3.02 11.39
N ASP A 179 -14.98 -3.87 11.29
CA ASP A 179 -14.03 -3.86 10.17
C ASP A 179 -14.71 -4.19 8.84
N ALA A 180 -15.64 -5.14 8.83
CA ALA A 180 -16.42 -5.46 7.65
C ALA A 180 -17.34 -4.30 7.23
N ARG A 181 -17.96 -3.60 8.20
CA ARG A 181 -18.74 -2.39 7.93
C ARG A 181 -17.88 -1.24 7.39
N LEU A 182 -16.66 -1.06 7.92
CA LEU A 182 -15.73 -0.03 7.45
C LEU A 182 -15.23 -0.34 6.03
N GLU A 183 -14.94 -1.60 5.74
CA GLU A 183 -14.64 -2.07 4.40
C GLU A 183 -15.82 -1.81 3.44
N GLU A 184 -17.03 -2.20 3.83
CA GLU A 184 -18.24 -1.99 3.04
C GLU A 184 -18.47 -0.50 2.75
N ALA A 185 -18.44 0.35 3.79
CA ALA A 185 -18.70 1.79 3.67
C ALA A 185 -17.67 2.47 2.77
N THR A 186 -16.37 2.24 3.01
CA THR A 186 -15.31 2.88 2.23
C THR A 186 -15.23 2.35 0.80
N ARG A 187 -15.57 1.08 0.56
CA ARG A 187 -15.68 0.51 -0.79
C ARG A 187 -16.86 1.11 -1.56
N ALA A 188 -18.00 1.29 -0.89
CA ALA A 188 -19.16 1.95 -1.49
C ALA A 188 -18.88 3.42 -1.85
N LEU A 189 -18.22 4.17 -0.96
CA LEU A 189 -17.78 5.55 -1.22
C LEU A 189 -16.85 5.64 -2.43
N PHE A 190 -15.78 4.83 -2.44
CA PHE A 190 -14.79 4.85 -3.51
C PHE A 190 -15.41 4.45 -4.86
N GLY A 191 -16.29 3.44 -4.86
CA GLY A 191 -17.02 3.02 -6.04
C GLY A 191 -17.98 4.10 -6.57
N ALA A 192 -18.66 4.84 -5.69
CA ALA A 192 -19.52 5.95 -6.09
C ALA A 192 -18.72 7.09 -6.75
N TYR A 193 -17.55 7.41 -6.21
CA TYR A 193 -16.64 8.39 -6.84
C TYR A 193 -16.04 7.87 -8.15
N ALA A 194 -15.71 6.58 -8.25
CA ALA A 194 -15.27 5.97 -9.51
C ALA A 194 -16.38 6.05 -10.58
N HIS A 195 -17.63 5.77 -10.19
CA HIS A 195 -18.79 5.94 -11.06
C HIS A 195 -18.92 7.39 -11.56
N LEU A 196 -18.76 8.38 -10.68
CA LEU A 196 -18.78 9.81 -11.05
C LEU A 196 -17.63 10.24 -11.97
N ARG A 197 -16.47 9.56 -11.91
CA ARG A 197 -15.36 9.77 -12.85
C ARG A 197 -15.72 9.21 -14.24
N ASP A 198 -16.27 8.00 -14.25
CA ASP A 198 -16.47 7.20 -15.45
C ASP A 198 -17.73 7.63 -16.23
N GLN A 199 -18.78 8.04 -15.52
CA GLN A 199 -19.98 8.65 -16.10
C GLN A 199 -19.79 10.16 -16.21
N ASP A 200 -20.10 10.73 -17.38
CA ASP A 200 -20.06 12.19 -17.56
C ASP A 200 -21.29 12.84 -16.92
N LEU A 201 -21.18 13.12 -15.61
CA LEU A 201 -22.23 13.74 -14.80
C LEU A 201 -21.84 15.17 -14.40
N ALA A 202 -20.90 15.79 -15.10
CA ALA A 202 -20.36 17.10 -14.75
C ALA A 202 -21.42 18.23 -14.76
N ALA A 203 -22.51 18.05 -15.50
CA ALA A 203 -23.64 18.98 -15.53
C ALA A 203 -24.43 19.04 -14.19
N VAL A 204 -24.37 17.97 -13.39
CA VAL A 204 -25.16 17.81 -12.16
C VAL A 204 -24.31 17.48 -10.93
N SER A 205 -23.01 17.23 -11.12
CA SER A 205 -22.06 16.91 -10.05
C SER A 205 -20.72 17.63 -10.23
N SER A 206 -20.42 18.54 -9.31
CA SER A 206 -19.11 19.22 -9.26
C SER A 206 -17.98 18.22 -9.03
N THR A 207 -18.21 17.15 -8.26
CA THR A 207 -17.26 16.04 -8.07
C THR A 207 -16.92 15.34 -9.37
N SER A 208 -17.91 15.05 -10.23
CA SER A 208 -17.67 14.49 -11.57
C SER A 208 -16.80 15.42 -12.43
N GLY A 209 -17.10 16.72 -12.44
CA GLY A 209 -16.27 17.72 -13.14
C GLY A 209 -14.81 17.75 -12.65
N ARG A 210 -14.59 17.69 -11.33
CA ARG A 210 -13.24 17.64 -10.73
C ARG A 210 -12.47 16.38 -11.13
N LEU A 211 -13.11 15.22 -11.08
CA LEU A 211 -12.51 13.93 -11.43
C LEU A 211 -12.11 13.85 -12.92
N ARG A 212 -12.89 14.49 -13.79
CA ARG A 212 -12.66 14.52 -15.25
C ARG A 212 -11.67 15.59 -15.71
N GLY A 213 -11.08 16.34 -14.78
CA GLY A 213 -9.96 17.24 -15.07
C GLY A 213 -10.30 18.72 -15.19
N ALA A 214 -11.56 19.13 -15.02
CA ALA A 214 -11.94 20.55 -15.05
C ALA A 214 -11.40 21.36 -13.85
N GLY A 215 -10.93 20.68 -12.79
CA GLY A 215 -10.58 21.29 -11.50
C GLY A 215 -9.09 21.46 -11.19
N GLY A 216 -8.18 21.42 -12.16
CA GLY A 216 -6.74 21.64 -11.90
C GLY A 216 -6.10 20.56 -11.03
N ASP A 217 -5.06 20.90 -10.25
CA ASP A 217 -4.45 20.01 -9.26
C ASP A 217 -5.29 19.98 -7.97
N LEU A 218 -5.48 18.80 -7.37
CA LEU A 218 -6.26 18.63 -6.15
C LEU A 218 -5.40 18.56 -4.89
N ALA A 219 -4.08 18.40 -5.02
CA ALA A 219 -3.17 18.33 -3.87
C ALA A 219 -3.26 19.55 -2.92
N PRO A 220 -3.45 20.80 -3.40
CA PRO A 220 -3.65 21.94 -2.50
C PRO A 220 -4.89 21.81 -1.61
N ARG A 221 -6.00 21.24 -2.14
CA ARG A 221 -7.21 21.02 -1.34
C ARG A 221 -7.01 19.99 -0.24
N VAL A 222 -6.26 18.92 -0.52
CA VAL A 222 -5.86 17.97 0.53
C VAL A 222 -5.04 18.68 1.62
N ALA A 223 -4.11 19.57 1.24
CA ALA A 223 -3.32 20.33 2.19
C ALA A 223 -4.17 21.28 3.05
N ASP A 224 -5.13 21.99 2.45
CA ASP A 224 -6.06 22.87 3.14
C ASP A 224 -6.87 22.09 4.20
N GLU A 225 -7.55 21.01 3.82
CA GLU A 225 -8.40 20.27 4.77
C GLU A 225 -7.57 19.58 5.87
N LEU A 226 -6.32 19.19 5.59
CA LEU A 226 -5.42 18.66 6.63
C LEU A 226 -5.05 19.72 7.66
N GLN A 227 -4.92 21.00 7.26
CA GLN A 227 -4.71 22.11 8.20
C GLN A 227 -5.97 22.36 9.02
N GLU A 228 -7.16 22.30 8.41
CA GLU A 228 -8.45 22.44 9.10
C GLU A 228 -8.65 21.32 10.13
N LEU A 229 -8.43 20.06 9.74
CA LEU A 229 -8.48 18.91 10.66
C LEU A 229 -7.46 19.03 11.81
N ALA A 230 -6.24 19.50 11.53
CA ALA A 230 -5.24 19.73 12.58
C ALA A 230 -5.70 20.82 13.55
N GLY A 231 -6.30 21.90 13.03
CA GLY A 231 -6.82 23.00 13.83
C GLY A 231 -8.04 22.63 14.68
N ALA A 232 -8.94 21.81 14.13
CA ALA A 232 -10.06 21.23 14.89
C ALA A 232 -9.56 20.34 16.03
N LEU A 233 -8.43 19.65 15.83
CA LEU A 233 -7.88 18.71 16.80
C LEU A 233 -7.17 19.39 17.98
N ASP A 234 -6.40 20.46 17.73
CA ASP A 234 -5.67 21.19 18.76
C ASP A 234 -6.35 22.48 19.24
N GLY A 235 -7.52 22.80 18.68
CA GLY A 235 -8.32 23.94 19.09
C GLY A 235 -7.92 25.27 18.46
N SER A 236 -6.94 25.29 17.55
CA SER A 236 -6.56 26.52 16.83
C SER A 236 -7.56 26.92 15.74
N HIS A 237 -8.46 26.02 15.31
CA HIS A 237 -9.54 26.30 14.37
C HIS A 237 -10.79 25.51 14.78
N VAL A 238 -11.77 26.18 15.40
CA VAL A 238 -12.99 25.56 15.96
C VAL A 238 -14.20 26.42 15.60
N HIS A 239 -15.28 25.78 15.15
CA HIS A 239 -16.54 26.41 14.79
C HIS A 239 -17.67 25.99 15.73
N HIS A 240 -17.88 24.68 15.89
CA HIS A 240 -18.99 24.12 16.66
C HIS A 240 -18.53 23.25 17.84
N GLY A 241 -17.23 22.98 17.93
CA GLY A 241 -16.64 22.16 18.97
C GLY A 241 -15.94 20.94 18.37
N ARG A 242 -14.95 20.43 19.10
CA ARG A 242 -14.05 19.38 18.62
C ARG A 242 -14.78 18.09 18.20
N ASP A 243 -15.87 17.76 18.86
CA ASP A 243 -16.72 16.60 18.61
C ASP A 243 -17.55 16.70 17.32
N GLN A 244 -17.78 17.93 16.82
CA GLN A 244 -18.49 18.19 15.56
C GLN A 244 -17.53 18.54 14.41
N ASP A 245 -16.49 19.31 14.71
CA ASP A 245 -15.55 19.81 13.70
C ASP A 245 -14.60 18.68 13.23
N VAL A 246 -14.08 17.84 14.14
CA VAL A 246 -13.18 16.73 13.75
C VAL A 246 -13.81 15.73 12.77
N PRO A 247 -15.03 15.17 12.99
CA PRO A 247 -15.63 14.26 12.04
C PRO A 247 -15.92 14.93 10.68
N LEU A 248 -16.32 16.21 10.68
CA LEU A 248 -16.54 16.98 9.46
C LEU A 248 -15.24 17.11 8.66
N GLU A 249 -14.17 17.64 9.26
CA GLU A 249 -12.90 17.84 8.57
C GLU A 249 -12.24 16.52 8.17
N ALA A 250 -12.39 15.47 8.96
CA ALA A 250 -11.94 14.12 8.61
C ALA A 250 -12.63 13.61 7.33
N GLY A 251 -13.95 13.82 7.19
CA GLY A 251 -14.70 13.48 5.98
C GLY A 251 -14.22 14.27 4.75
N GLN A 252 -13.96 15.57 4.93
CA GLN A 252 -13.44 16.42 3.85
C GLN A 252 -12.06 15.95 3.36
N VAL A 253 -11.14 15.63 4.27
CA VAL A 253 -9.82 15.06 3.92
C VAL A 253 -10.00 13.73 3.17
N LEU A 254 -10.87 12.83 3.66
CA LEU A 254 -11.15 11.54 3.01
C LEU A 254 -11.67 11.74 1.58
N TYR A 255 -12.63 12.65 1.39
CA TYR A 255 -13.17 13.01 0.09
C TYR A 255 -12.06 13.40 -0.90
N TRP A 256 -11.21 14.36 -0.55
CA TRP A 256 -10.17 14.82 -1.48
C TRP A 256 -9.11 13.76 -1.77
N LEU A 257 -8.76 12.94 -0.78
CA LEU A 257 -7.82 11.82 -0.98
C LEU A 257 -8.37 10.77 -1.93
N MET A 258 -9.67 10.43 -1.84
CA MET A 258 -10.31 9.51 -2.79
C MET A 258 -10.31 10.09 -4.21
N LEU A 259 -10.58 11.38 -4.36
CA LEU A 259 -10.55 12.06 -5.66
C LEU A 259 -9.14 12.09 -6.27
N VAL A 260 -8.13 12.42 -5.46
CA VAL A 260 -6.72 12.40 -5.88
C VAL A 260 -6.31 10.99 -6.33
N ALA A 261 -6.65 9.97 -5.54
CA ALA A 261 -6.38 8.59 -5.89
C ALA A 261 -7.02 8.20 -7.23
N LEU A 262 -8.31 8.50 -7.41
CA LEU A 262 -9.05 8.17 -8.63
C LEU A 262 -8.52 8.89 -9.87
N ARG A 263 -8.10 10.16 -9.75
CA ARG A 263 -7.48 10.92 -10.86
C ARG A 263 -6.09 10.39 -11.22
N ALA A 264 -5.38 9.81 -10.26
CA ALA A 264 -4.13 9.12 -10.49
C ALA A 264 -4.32 7.68 -11.01
N GLY A 265 -5.57 7.24 -11.22
CA GLY A 265 -5.88 5.88 -11.68
C GLY A 265 -5.68 4.80 -10.61
N ALA A 266 -5.57 5.19 -9.34
CA ALA A 266 -5.44 4.23 -8.25
C ALA A 266 -6.76 3.48 -8.02
N THR A 267 -6.67 2.20 -7.68
CA THR A 267 -7.84 1.38 -7.30
C THR A 267 -8.06 1.42 -5.79
N TRP A 268 -9.25 0.99 -5.36
CA TRP A 268 -9.55 0.85 -3.94
C TRP A 268 -8.57 -0.10 -3.25
N GLU A 269 -8.17 -1.18 -3.92
CA GLU A 269 -7.21 -2.18 -3.42
C GLU A 269 -5.81 -1.61 -3.23
N GLN A 270 -5.43 -0.59 -3.99
CA GLN A 270 -4.13 0.08 -3.85
C GLN A 270 -4.14 1.11 -2.72
N VAL A 271 -5.29 1.71 -2.42
CA VAL A 271 -5.43 2.74 -1.37
C VAL A 271 -5.82 2.12 -0.02
N ARG A 272 -6.64 1.07 0.00
CA ARG A 272 -7.21 0.43 1.21
C ARG A 272 -7.66 1.42 2.28
N PRO A 273 -8.62 2.33 2.00
CA PRO A 273 -9.10 3.30 2.99
C PRO A 273 -9.63 2.63 4.26
N ASP A 274 -10.22 1.44 4.13
CA ASP A 274 -10.68 0.59 5.22
C ASP A 274 -9.56 0.28 6.22
N ARG A 275 -8.41 -0.21 5.72
CA ARG A 275 -7.28 -0.58 6.56
C ARG A 275 -6.54 0.63 7.05
N ALA A 276 -6.40 1.67 6.24
CA ALA A 276 -5.79 2.92 6.66
C ALA A 276 -6.53 3.52 7.86
N LEU A 277 -7.87 3.64 7.80
CA LEU A 277 -8.70 4.13 8.90
C LEU A 277 -8.68 3.20 10.13
N ALA A 278 -8.51 1.88 9.94
CA ALA A 278 -8.47 0.87 11.01
C ALA A 278 -7.09 0.61 11.64
N THR A 279 -5.98 1.07 11.03
CA THR A 279 -4.60 0.97 11.62
C THR A 279 -4.49 1.58 13.03
N ALA A 280 -5.53 2.30 13.37
CA ALA A 280 -5.99 2.76 14.63
C ALA A 280 -5.96 1.88 15.88
N ASP A 281 -6.45 0.66 15.75
CA ASP A 281 -7.09 -0.03 16.87
C ASP A 281 -6.12 -1.01 17.57
N GLY A 282 -4.90 -1.18 17.04
CA GLY A 282 -3.95 -2.20 17.47
C GLY A 282 -3.04 -1.90 18.67
N ALA A 283 -3.22 -0.80 19.39
CA ALA A 283 -2.36 -0.45 20.54
C ALA A 283 -2.85 -1.02 21.89
N ALA A 284 -4.05 -1.60 21.96
CA ALA A 284 -4.64 -2.10 23.20
C ALA A 284 -5.09 -3.56 23.09
N GLY A 285 -4.29 -4.47 23.64
CA GLY A 285 -4.74 -5.80 24.05
C GLY A 285 -4.38 -6.95 23.12
N GLN A 286 -3.25 -7.60 23.42
CA GLN A 286 -3.16 -9.06 23.62
C GLN A 286 -1.72 -9.42 23.98
N GLY A 287 -1.49 -9.48 25.30
CA GLY A 287 -0.28 -10.03 25.89
C GLY A 287 -0.69 -10.85 27.10
N GLY A 288 -0.49 -12.17 26.99
CA GLY A 288 -0.32 -13.12 28.08
C GLY A 288 -1.51 -13.33 29.02
N GLU A 289 -2.24 -14.42 28.83
CA GLU A 289 -2.81 -15.13 29.97
C GLU A 289 -1.66 -15.77 30.76
N GLY A 290 -1.61 -15.48 32.07
CA GLY A 290 -0.78 -16.21 33.02
C GLY A 290 0.11 -15.36 33.93
N ARG A 291 -0.47 -14.60 34.85
CA ARG A 291 -0.20 -14.71 36.30
C ARG A 291 -0.93 -13.63 37.10
N GLU A 292 -1.54 -14.07 38.19
CA GLU A 292 -2.14 -13.26 39.23
C GLU A 292 -1.13 -12.25 39.81
N GLY A 293 -1.58 -11.00 39.91
CA GLY A 293 -0.82 -9.87 40.43
C GLY A 293 -1.63 -8.60 40.26
N ARG A 294 -2.53 -8.36 41.22
CA ARG A 294 -3.39 -7.18 41.30
C ARG A 294 -2.55 -5.97 41.70
N GLU A 295 -2.23 -5.08 40.75
CA GLU A 295 -2.02 -3.64 40.95
C GLU A 295 -1.93 -2.90 39.60
N GLY A 296 -2.72 -1.82 39.48
CA GLY A 296 -2.95 -0.90 38.35
C GLY A 296 -2.10 -1.01 37.07
N ARG A 297 -2.69 -1.56 35.99
CA ARG A 297 -2.21 -1.37 34.61
C ARG A 297 -2.87 -0.13 34.01
N GLU A 298 -2.26 1.04 34.16
CA GLU A 298 -2.61 2.22 33.36
C GLU A 298 -2.38 1.88 31.88
N GLY A 299 -3.46 1.90 31.09
CA GLY A 299 -3.41 1.68 29.65
C GLY A 299 -2.51 2.74 29.00
N ARG A 300 -1.60 2.32 28.11
CA ARG A 300 -0.74 3.23 27.36
C ARG A 300 -1.64 4.15 26.51
N ALA A 301 -1.84 5.38 26.96
CA ALA A 301 -2.63 6.37 26.25
C ALA A 301 -2.05 6.58 24.84
N GLY A 302 -2.93 6.65 23.84
CA GLY A 302 -2.54 6.95 22.46
C GLY A 302 -1.84 8.32 22.33
N PRO A 303 -1.31 8.66 21.14
CA PRO A 303 -0.70 9.96 20.92
C PRO A 303 -1.69 11.10 21.24
N SER A 304 -1.20 12.17 21.86
CA SER A 304 -2.03 13.32 22.20
C SER A 304 -2.59 14.00 20.94
N ALA A 305 -3.71 14.71 21.11
CA ALA A 305 -4.32 15.55 20.09
C ALA A 305 -3.31 16.49 19.42
N GLU A 306 -2.48 17.16 20.23
CA GLU A 306 -1.41 18.05 19.77
C GLU A 306 -0.34 17.33 18.95
N THR A 307 0.01 16.09 19.33
CA THR A 307 1.00 15.29 18.60
C THR A 307 0.46 14.94 17.21
N VAL A 308 -0.79 14.50 17.13
CA VAL A 308 -1.43 14.15 15.85
C VAL A 308 -1.62 15.41 14.99
N ALA A 309 -2.04 16.53 15.57
CA ALA A 309 -2.19 17.81 14.86
C ALA A 309 -0.88 18.26 14.23
N ARG A 310 0.25 18.16 14.94
CA ARG A 310 1.58 18.48 14.41
C ARG A 310 1.96 17.59 13.21
N VAL A 311 1.64 16.30 13.25
CA VAL A 311 1.90 15.38 12.14
C VAL A 311 1.02 15.69 10.94
N LEU A 312 -0.27 15.98 11.15
CA LEU A 312 -1.19 16.42 10.09
C LEU A 312 -0.68 17.67 9.38
N ARG A 313 -0.19 18.69 10.11
CA ARG A 313 0.39 19.90 9.50
C ARG A 313 1.64 19.62 8.69
N ALA A 314 2.48 18.70 9.15
CA ALA A 314 3.67 18.28 8.40
C ALA A 314 3.28 17.58 7.09
N ASP A 315 2.26 16.71 7.12
CA ASP A 315 1.75 16.05 5.92
C ASP A 315 1.08 17.05 4.96
N ALA A 316 0.33 18.03 5.47
CA ALA A 316 -0.25 19.13 4.69
C ALA A 316 0.83 19.91 3.93
N ALA A 317 1.94 20.27 4.60
CA ALA A 317 3.06 20.95 3.95
C ALA A 317 3.69 20.09 2.86
N ALA A 318 3.79 18.78 3.07
CA ALA A 318 4.24 17.86 2.03
C ALA A 318 3.27 17.82 0.85
N TRP A 319 1.95 17.87 1.08
CA TRP A 319 0.92 17.91 0.02
C TRP A 319 0.99 19.19 -0.82
N ALA A 320 1.30 20.32 -0.21
CA ALA A 320 1.49 21.60 -0.90
C ALA A 320 2.76 21.63 -1.79
N LEU A 321 3.83 20.93 -1.38
CA LEU A 321 5.15 20.98 -2.06
C LEU A 321 5.37 19.87 -3.08
N ALA A 322 4.56 18.81 -3.06
CA ALA A 322 4.81 17.64 -3.87
C ALA A 322 4.60 17.90 -5.36
N SER A 323 5.66 17.73 -6.14
CA SER A 323 5.54 17.49 -7.58
C SER A 323 4.89 16.12 -7.82
N ARG A 324 4.17 15.95 -8.93
CA ARG A 324 3.34 14.77 -9.29
C ARG A 324 4.09 13.41 -9.36
N ALA A 325 5.36 13.34 -8.98
CA ALA A 325 6.20 12.16 -9.07
C ALA A 325 6.16 11.36 -7.75
N GLY A 326 5.26 10.38 -7.66
CA GLY A 326 5.18 9.46 -6.54
C GLY A 326 4.03 8.45 -6.67
N ALA A 327 4.06 7.38 -5.88
CA ALA A 327 2.96 6.41 -5.81
C ALA A 327 1.77 7.02 -5.03
N VAL A 328 0.91 7.79 -5.72
CA VAL A 328 -0.23 8.52 -5.14
C VAL A 328 -1.09 7.64 -4.21
N ALA A 329 -1.34 6.38 -4.58
CA ALA A 329 -2.13 5.46 -3.76
C ALA A 329 -1.53 5.23 -2.35
N ALA A 330 -0.21 5.01 -2.26
CA ALA A 330 0.47 4.79 -0.99
C ALA A 330 0.48 6.06 -0.13
N ARG A 331 0.60 7.23 -0.78
CA ARG A 331 0.50 8.52 -0.09
C ARG A 331 -0.91 8.75 0.46
N CYS A 332 -1.94 8.51 -0.35
CA CYS A 332 -3.33 8.57 0.11
C CYS A 332 -3.56 7.63 1.30
N HIS A 333 -3.08 6.38 1.23
CA HIS A 333 -3.16 5.44 2.35
C HIS A 333 -2.55 5.99 3.64
N ALA A 334 -1.32 6.52 3.55
CA ALA A 334 -0.62 7.08 4.71
C ALA A 334 -1.37 8.28 5.32
N THR A 335 -1.87 9.20 4.48
CA THR A 335 -2.66 10.34 4.96
C THR A 335 -4.00 9.89 5.55
N ILE A 336 -4.68 8.90 4.96
CA ILE A 336 -5.93 8.34 5.52
C ILE A 336 -5.68 7.71 6.90
N ALA A 337 -4.51 7.11 7.14
CA ALA A 337 -4.16 6.60 8.46
C ALA A 337 -4.02 7.72 9.51
N LEU A 338 -3.50 8.89 9.11
CA LEU A 338 -3.47 10.08 9.97
C LEU A 338 -4.88 10.61 10.27
N VAL A 339 -5.80 10.57 9.30
CA VAL A 339 -7.22 10.89 9.54
C VAL A 339 -7.79 9.94 10.59
N GLY A 340 -7.52 8.65 10.46
CA GLY A 340 -7.88 7.67 11.48
C GLY A 340 -7.34 8.09 12.85
N GLN A 341 -6.05 8.41 12.98
CA GLN A 341 -5.44 8.89 14.23
C GLN A 341 -6.10 10.14 14.79
N ALA A 342 -6.48 11.09 13.94
CA ALA A 342 -7.18 12.31 14.35
C ALA A 342 -8.54 11.98 14.97
N CYS A 343 -9.33 11.13 14.32
CA CYS A 343 -10.63 10.70 14.83
C CYS A 343 -10.50 10.08 16.23
N ARG A 344 -9.58 9.13 16.44
CA ARG A 344 -9.37 8.52 17.76
C ARG A 344 -8.87 9.50 18.81
N ALA A 345 -7.96 10.39 18.46
CA ALA A 345 -7.47 11.41 19.40
C ALA A 345 -8.61 12.34 19.88
N ALA A 346 -9.68 12.46 19.09
CA ALA A 346 -10.91 13.19 19.41
C ALA A 346 -12.07 12.29 19.90
N SER A 347 -11.83 10.99 20.15
CA SER A 347 -12.86 10.02 20.54
C SER A 347 -14.00 9.85 19.52
N VAL A 348 -13.70 10.06 18.23
CA VAL A 348 -14.59 9.86 17.09
C VAL A 348 -14.31 8.50 16.44
N ASP A 349 -15.34 7.73 16.11
CA ASP A 349 -15.19 6.47 15.36
C ASP A 349 -14.98 6.77 13.85
N PRO A 350 -13.85 6.36 13.24
CA PRO A 350 -13.64 6.46 11.80
C PRO A 350 -14.76 5.87 10.93
N LEU A 351 -15.45 4.83 11.40
CA LEU A 351 -16.59 4.25 10.68
C LEU A 351 -17.73 5.25 10.54
N ALA A 352 -18.03 6.02 11.60
CA ALA A 352 -19.12 6.99 11.57
C ALA A 352 -18.85 8.11 10.55
N VAL A 353 -17.59 8.50 10.36
CA VAL A 353 -17.18 9.47 9.33
C VAL A 353 -17.48 8.92 7.93
N ALA A 354 -17.04 7.70 7.63
CA ALA A 354 -17.30 7.07 6.33
C ALA A 354 -18.80 6.80 6.08
N GLU A 355 -19.55 6.43 7.12
CA GLU A 355 -20.99 6.19 7.01
C GLU A 355 -21.77 7.50 6.77
N ALA A 356 -21.38 8.61 7.40
CA ALA A 356 -22.01 9.92 7.19
C ALA A 356 -21.89 10.39 5.73
N ASP A 357 -20.68 10.34 5.16
CA ASP A 357 -20.45 10.67 3.75
C ASP A 357 -21.26 9.76 2.82
N LEU A 358 -21.35 8.47 3.15
CA LEU A 358 -22.09 7.50 2.33
C LEU A 358 -23.60 7.77 2.37
N VAL A 359 -24.15 8.13 3.53
CA VAL A 359 -25.55 8.56 3.67
C VAL A 359 -25.82 9.78 2.80
N GLU A 360 -24.91 10.75 2.79
CA GLU A 360 -25.03 11.93 1.93
C GLU A 360 -25.04 11.55 0.44
N LEU A 361 -24.11 10.70 -0.01
CA LEU A 361 -24.06 10.26 -1.41
C LEU A 361 -25.32 9.50 -1.84
N ARG A 362 -25.90 8.68 -0.95
CA ARG A 362 -27.16 7.95 -1.22
C ARG A 362 -28.35 8.88 -1.43
N THR A 363 -28.32 10.11 -0.91
CA THR A 363 -29.38 11.11 -1.12
C THR A 363 -29.33 11.76 -2.51
N ARG A 364 -28.23 11.57 -3.27
CA ARG A 364 -28.01 12.24 -4.55
C ARG A 364 -28.80 11.54 -5.66
N PRO A 365 -29.77 12.21 -6.32
CA PRO A 365 -30.63 11.55 -7.32
C PRO A 365 -29.85 10.94 -8.49
N TYR A 366 -28.75 11.57 -8.91
CA TYR A 366 -27.90 11.10 -10.00
C TYR A 366 -27.05 9.85 -9.64
N LEU A 367 -27.04 9.41 -8.38
CA LEU A 367 -26.41 8.16 -7.93
C LEU A 367 -27.43 7.07 -7.59
N ALA A 368 -28.74 7.33 -7.71
CA ALA A 368 -29.78 6.39 -7.32
C ALA A 368 -29.64 5.04 -8.05
N ALA A 369 -29.38 5.08 -9.36
CA ALA A 369 -29.17 3.86 -10.16
C ALA A 369 -27.91 3.08 -9.75
N TYR A 370 -26.84 3.78 -9.36
CA TYR A 370 -25.61 3.13 -8.88
C TYR A 370 -25.86 2.36 -7.57
N PHE A 371 -26.59 2.97 -6.62
CA PHE A 371 -26.87 2.34 -5.33
C PHE A 371 -28.00 1.31 -5.37
N ALA A 372 -28.86 1.32 -6.40
CA ALA A 372 -29.91 0.32 -6.58
C ALA A 372 -29.36 -1.07 -7.00
N GLY A 373 -28.12 -1.13 -7.51
CA GLY A 373 -27.54 -2.38 -8.04
C GLY A 373 -28.08 -2.76 -9.43
N PRO A 374 -27.60 -3.86 -10.03
CA PRO A 374 -28.17 -4.38 -11.28
C PRO A 374 -29.63 -4.76 -11.05
N ALA A 375 -30.53 -4.32 -11.94
CA ALA A 375 -31.91 -4.80 -11.93
C ALA A 375 -31.91 -6.32 -12.18
N ASP A 376 -32.67 -7.07 -11.39
CA ASP A 376 -32.90 -8.49 -11.65
C ASP A 376 -33.41 -8.66 -13.09
N PRO A 377 -32.89 -9.64 -13.85
CA PRO A 377 -33.46 -9.94 -15.16
C PRO A 377 -34.94 -10.31 -14.98
N PRO A 378 -35.83 -9.92 -15.91
CA PRO A 378 -37.23 -10.28 -15.82
C PRO A 378 -37.37 -11.80 -15.74
N ALA A 379 -38.21 -12.24 -14.79
CA ALA A 379 -38.45 -13.64 -14.42
C ALA A 379 -38.94 -14.52 -15.57
#